data_AF-A0A0L8G1W2-F1
#
_entry.id   AF-A0A0L8G1W2-F1
#
_cell.length_a   1.000
_cell.length_b   1.000
_cell.length_c   1.000
_cell.angle_alpha   90.00
_cell.angle_beta   90.00
_cell.angle_gamma   90.00
#
_symmetry.space_group_name_H-M   'P 1'
#
loop_
_entity.id
_entity.type
_entity.pdbx_description
1 polymer ?
#
loop_
_entity_poly.entity_id
_entity_poly.type
_entity_poly.pdbx_seq_one_letter_code
_entity_poly.pdbx_strand_id
1 'polypeptide(L)'
;LIVHKFTRNCIEANILTGCGKGDTIFIPCIPVIPSNVPSQFKRLQFPICVSFATSINKSQGQALKVAGLQLQEPYFSHGQLYVEA
;
A
#
# COMPACT_ATOMS: atom_id res chain seq x y z
N LEU A 1 3.09 10.87 -3.12
CA LEU A 1 1.87 11.67 -3.31
C LEU A 1 1.84 12.75 -2.24
N ILE A 2 1.36 13.96 -2.53
CA ILE A 2 0.94 14.94 -1.50
C ILE A 2 -0.58 14.98 -1.55
N VAL A 3 -1.23 14.71 -0.42
CA VAL A 3 -2.69 14.80 -0.32
C VAL A 3 -3.09 16.24 -0.02
N HIS A 4 -4.01 16.79 -0.81
CA HIS A 4 -4.53 18.15 -0.63
C HIS A 4 -5.89 18.16 0.05
N LYS A 5 -6.75 17.20 -0.30
CA LYS A 5 -8.13 17.18 0.16
C LYS A 5 -8.66 15.76 0.34
N PHE A 6 -9.36 15.57 1.45
CA PHE A 6 -10.17 14.39 1.70
C PHE A 6 -11.63 14.73 1.49
N THR A 7 -12.31 13.94 0.68
CA THR A 7 -13.77 13.97 0.54
C THR A 7 -14.35 12.63 0.94
N ARG A 8 -15.69 12.54 1.04
CA ARG A 8 -16.38 11.33 1.48
C ARG A 8 -16.01 10.08 0.65
N ASN A 9 -15.82 10.26 -0.65
CA ASN A 9 -15.65 9.15 -1.59
C ASN A 9 -14.35 9.21 -2.40
N CYS A 10 -13.55 10.27 -2.25
CA CYS A 10 -12.34 10.51 -3.04
C CYS A 10 -11.26 11.26 -2.25
N ILE A 11 -10.00 10.97 -2.55
CA ILE A 11 -8.84 11.74 -2.09
C ILE A 11 -8.24 12.45 -3.30
N GLU A 12 -7.97 13.74 -3.16
CA GLU A 12 -7.27 14.55 -4.16
C GLU A 12 -5.79 14.66 -3.75
N ALA A 13 -4.89 14.27 -4.64
CA ALA A 13 -3.46 14.24 -4.35
C ALA A 13 -2.61 14.53 -5.58
N ASN A 14 -1.43 15.13 -5.39
CA ASN A 14 -0.46 15.33 -6.47
C ASN A 14 0.62 14.26 -6.49
N ILE A 15 1.00 13.83 -7.68
CA ILE A 15 2.13 12.91 -7.90
C ILE A 15 3.44 13.67 -7.70
N LEU A 16 4.30 13.15 -6.82
CA LEU A 16 5.58 13.77 -6.48
C LEU A 16 6.73 13.33 -7.37
N THR A 17 6.65 12.11 -7.92
CA THR A 17 7.76 11.40 -8.56
C THR A 17 7.22 10.51 -9.69
N GLY A 18 8.08 10.19 -10.66
CA GLY A 18 7.71 9.33 -11.80
C GLY A 18 7.09 10.10 -12.97
N CYS A 19 6.50 9.36 -13.91
CA CYS A 19 6.01 9.85 -15.21
C CYS A 19 4.80 10.79 -15.14
N GLY A 20 4.13 10.93 -13.99
CA GLY A 20 3.02 11.86 -13.79
C GLY A 20 3.33 13.00 -12.81
N LYS A 21 4.60 13.30 -12.54
CA LYS A 21 4.98 14.29 -11.52
C LYS A 21 4.34 15.66 -11.79
N GLY A 22 3.67 16.19 -10.78
CA GLY A 22 2.96 17.48 -10.83
C GLY A 22 1.45 17.32 -11.06
N ASP A 23 1.01 16.20 -11.63
CA ASP A 23 -0.39 15.97 -11.93
C ASP A 23 -1.20 15.76 -10.65
N THR A 24 -2.41 16.33 -10.64
CA THR A 24 -3.43 16.07 -9.63
C THR A 24 -4.24 14.84 -10.03
N ILE A 25 -4.27 13.87 -9.13
CA ILE A 25 -5.03 12.63 -9.26
C ILE A 25 -6.11 12.52 -8.19
N PHE A 26 -7.15 11.77 -8.54
CA PHE A 26 -8.29 11.46 -7.68
C PHE A 26 -8.29 9.97 -7.35
N ILE A 27 -8.18 9.64 -6.06
CA ILE A 27 -8.15 8.26 -5.56
C ILE A 27 -9.52 7.93 -4.95
N PRO A 28 -10.35 7.09 -5.60
CA PRO A 28 -11.68 6.75 -5.09
C PRO A 28 -11.65 5.69 -3.98
N CYS A 29 -12.71 5.64 -3.18
CA CYS A 29 -12.99 4.50 -2.31
C CYS A 29 -13.31 3.25 -3.15
N ILE A 30 -12.58 2.16 -2.90
CA ILE A 30 -12.78 0.88 -3.58
C ILE A 30 -13.49 -0.09 -2.64
N PRO A 31 -14.53 -0.80 -3.11
CA PRO A 31 -15.13 -1.90 -2.37
C PRO A 31 -14.27 -3.16 -2.44
N VAL A 32 -13.93 -3.69 -1.27
CA VAL A 32 -13.28 -5.00 -1.10
C VAL A 32 -14.33 -5.97 -0.57
N ILE A 33 -14.61 -7.00 -1.35
CA ILE A 33 -15.55 -8.07 -1.00
C ILE A 33 -14.71 -9.36 -0.85
N PRO A 34 -14.55 -9.90 0.37
CA PRO A 34 -13.87 -11.17 0.56
C PRO A 34 -14.73 -12.32 0.03
N SER A 35 -14.13 -13.19 -0.77
CA SER A 35 -14.82 -14.33 -1.39
C SER A 35 -14.89 -15.57 -0.48
N ASN A 36 -14.05 -15.65 0.56
CA ASN A 36 -13.84 -16.86 1.36
C ASN A 36 -14.42 -16.74 2.78
N VAL A 37 -15.53 -16.01 2.94
CA VAL A 37 -16.19 -15.83 4.24
C VAL A 37 -17.65 -16.30 4.18
N PRO A 38 -18.20 -16.89 5.26
CA PRO A 38 -19.56 -17.44 5.27
C PRO A 38 -20.67 -16.40 5.01
N SER A 39 -20.37 -15.12 5.26
CA SER A 39 -21.31 -14.01 5.09
C SER A 39 -20.73 -12.97 4.13
N GLN A 40 -21.55 -12.47 3.20
CA GLN A 40 -21.13 -11.41 2.28
C GLN A 40 -20.86 -10.12 3.07
N PHE A 41 -19.59 -9.72 3.15
CA PHE A 41 -19.17 -8.45 3.73
C PHE A 41 -18.60 -7.54 2.65
N LYS A 42 -18.86 -6.24 2.73
CA LYS A 42 -18.28 -5.24 1.82
C LYS A 42 -17.55 -4.18 2.63
N ARG A 43 -16.23 -4.09 2.45
CA ARG A 43 -15.41 -3.03 3.05
C ARG A 43 -15.16 -1.94 2.01
N LEU A 44 -15.54 -0.70 2.28
CA LEU A 44 -15.11 0.44 1.47
C LEU A 44 -13.79 0.98 2.04
N GLN A 45 -12.77 1.09 1.21
CA GLN A 45 -11.47 1.61 1.63
C GLN A 45 -10.78 2.39 0.50
N PHE A 46 -10.10 3.49 0.84
CA PHE A 46 -9.17 4.11 -0.09
C PHE A 46 -7.94 3.21 -0.29
N PRO A 47 -7.48 2.98 -1.54
CA PRO A 47 -6.31 2.15 -1.84
C PRO A 47 -5.00 2.90 -1.55
N ILE A 48 -4.85 3.42 -0.32
CA ILE A 48 -3.63 4.07 0.15
C ILE A 48 -3.18 3.49 1.49
N CYS A 49 -1.87 3.35 1.66
CA CYS A 49 -1.24 3.04 2.92
C CYS A 49 -0.09 4.05 3.12
N VAL A 50 -0.15 4.83 4.19
CA VAL A 50 0.95 5.75 4.54
C VAL A 50 1.86 5.00 5.50
N SER A 51 3.08 4.70 5.06
CA SER A 51 4.04 3.95 5.88
C SER A 51 5.47 4.41 5.62
N PHE A 52 6.23 4.63 6.69
CA PHE A 52 7.70 4.78 6.63
C PHE A 52 8.40 3.42 6.65
N ALA A 53 7.78 2.43 7.28
CA ALA A 53 8.24 1.05 7.33
C ALA A 53 7.06 0.12 7.01
N THR A 54 7.33 -0.91 6.23
CA THR A 54 6.35 -1.91 5.80
C THR A 54 6.88 -3.28 6.21
N SER A 55 6.01 -4.20 6.61
CA SER A 55 6.44 -5.56 6.92
C SER A 55 6.71 -6.35 5.64
N ILE A 56 7.61 -7.33 5.72
CA ILE A 56 8.05 -8.15 4.58
C ILE A 56 6.87 -8.74 3.79
N ASN A 57 5.90 -9.32 4.50
CA ASN A 57 4.73 -9.93 3.87
C ASN A 57 3.83 -8.91 3.14
N LYS A 58 3.94 -7.61 3.48
CA LYS A 58 3.16 -6.53 2.84
C LYS A 58 3.90 -5.92 1.65
N SER A 59 5.24 -5.93 1.64
CA SER A 59 6.08 -5.49 0.53
C SER A 59 6.26 -6.56 -0.55
N GLN A 60 5.99 -7.84 -0.26
CA GLN A 60 6.11 -8.92 -1.23
C GLN A 60 5.40 -8.59 -2.56
N GLY A 61 6.16 -8.63 -3.66
CA GLY A 61 5.68 -8.31 -5.01
C GLY A 61 5.71 -6.82 -5.37
N GLN A 62 6.18 -5.94 -4.48
CA GLN A 62 6.44 -4.53 -4.76
C GLN A 62 7.93 -4.29 -4.96
N ALA A 63 8.30 -3.51 -5.98
CA ALA A 63 9.67 -3.07 -6.20
C ALA A 63 9.89 -1.72 -5.51
N LEU A 64 10.74 -1.70 -4.47
CA LEU A 64 11.17 -0.47 -3.79
C LEU A 64 12.57 -0.09 -4.27
N LYS A 65 12.75 1.15 -4.74
CA LYS A 65 14.07 1.62 -5.23
C LYS A 65 15.12 1.66 -4.12
N VAL A 66 14.70 1.96 -2.90
CA VAL A 66 15.54 1.99 -1.70
C VAL A 66 14.68 1.50 -0.54
N ALA A 67 15.16 0.48 0.18
CA ALA A 67 14.53 -0.03 1.40
C ALA A 67 15.62 -0.35 2.43
N GLY A 68 15.32 -0.12 3.72
CA GLY A 68 16.16 -0.54 4.83
C GLY A 68 15.52 -1.75 5.52
N LEU A 69 16.29 -2.81 5.74
CA LEU A 69 15.80 -4.02 6.41
C LEU A 69 16.15 -3.97 7.91
N GLN A 70 15.14 -3.88 8.76
CA GLN A 70 15.30 -3.95 10.21
C GLN A 70 14.73 -5.28 10.73
N LEU A 71 15.61 -6.17 11.22
CA LEU A 71 15.25 -7.47 11.76
C LEU A 71 15.42 -7.44 13.28
N GLN A 72 14.33 -7.56 14.04
CA GLN A 72 14.42 -7.59 15.51
C GLN A 72 14.81 -8.97 16.04
N GLU A 73 14.42 -10.05 15.36
CA GLU A 73 14.73 -11.44 15.74
C GLU A 73 14.98 -12.32 14.49
N PRO A 74 15.78 -13.40 14.56
CA PRO A 74 16.16 -14.23 13.41
C PRO A 74 15.10 -15.26 12.97
N TYR A 75 13.87 -15.19 13.48
CA TYR A 75 12.80 -16.15 13.17
C TYR A 75 12.18 -15.87 11.79
N PHE A 76 12.86 -16.31 10.74
CA PHE A 76 12.31 -16.30 9.38
C PHE A 76 11.71 -17.65 9.01
N SER A 77 10.55 -17.61 8.38
CA SER A 77 10.08 -18.72 7.55
C SER A 77 10.93 -18.80 6.29
N HIS A 78 11.09 -20.02 5.74
CA HIS A 78 11.90 -20.24 4.54
C HIS A 78 11.45 -19.33 3.38
N GLY A 79 12.38 -18.57 2.80
CA GLY A 79 12.14 -17.68 1.65
C GLY A 79 11.89 -16.20 1.95
N GLN A 80 11.74 -15.79 3.22
CA GLN A 80 11.42 -14.39 3.55
C GLN A 80 12.52 -13.37 3.21
N LEU A 81 13.80 -13.79 3.24
CA LEU A 81 14.92 -12.91 2.87
C LEU A 81 15.09 -12.77 1.36
N TYR A 82 14.67 -13.76 0.57
CA TYR A 82 14.73 -13.70 -0.89
C TYR A 82 13.67 -12.75 -1.46
N VAL A 83 12.52 -12.65 -0.79
CA VAL A 83 11.41 -11.79 -1.21
C VAL A 83 11.74 -10.29 -1.09
N GLU A 84 12.72 -9.93 -0.26
CA GLU A 84 13.11 -8.54 0.04
C GLU A 84 14.39 -8.07 -0.65
N ALA A 85 15.14 -8.97 -1.30
CA ALA A 85 16.37 -8.65 -2.04
C ALA A 85 16.07 -8.31 -3.50
#